data_AF-A0A543DJH9-F1
#
_entry.id   AF-A0A543DJH9-F1
#
_cell.length_a   1.000
_cell.length_b   1.000
_cell.length_c   1.000
_cell.angle_alpha   90.00
_cell.angle_beta   90.00
_cell.angle_gamma   90.00
#
_symmetry.space_group_name_H-M   'P 1'
#
loop_
_entity.id
_entity.type
_entity.pdbx_description
1 polymer ?
#
loop_
_entity_poly.entity_id
_entity_poly.type
_entity_poly.pdbx_seq_one_letter_code
_entity_poly.pdbx_strand_id
1 'polypeptide(L)' 'MGTATVPPHVRMINEIAVQFAHHPIQEAAAAIAAHLRAFWEPRMTAALLAHVDAGGAGLSPAAARAAELLRARQ' A
#
# COMPACT_ATOMS: atom_id res chain seq x y z
N MET A 1 -8.93 9.26 24.79
CA MET A 1 -8.70 8.15 23.84
C MET A 1 -8.41 8.79 22.48
N GLY A 2 -7.14 8.92 22.11
CA GLY A 2 -6.78 9.48 20.80
C GLY A 2 -7.13 8.46 19.72
N THR A 3 -8.07 8.78 18.84
CA THR A 3 -8.29 8.00 17.62
C THR A 3 -6.99 8.08 16.83
N ALA A 4 -6.23 6.99 16.74
CA ALA A 4 -5.08 6.92 15.86
C ALA A 4 -5.61 7.09 14.43
N THR A 5 -5.55 8.32 13.90
CA THR A 5 -5.94 8.60 12.53
C THR A 5 -5.00 7.82 11.63
N VAL A 6 -5.55 6.85 10.91
CA VAL A 6 -4.81 6.06 9.92
C VAL A 6 -4.16 7.04 8.93
N PRO A 7 -2.83 6.94 8.67
CA PRO A 7 -2.17 7.85 7.75
C PRO A 7 -2.86 7.87 6.38
N PRO A 8 -2.94 9.03 5.69
CA PRO A 8 -3.67 9.14 4.43
C PRO A 8 -3.25 8.12 3.37
N HIS A 9 -1.95 7.84 3.26
CA HIS A 9 -1.41 6.85 2.31
C HIS A 9 -1.87 5.42 2.65
N VAL A 10 -1.98 5.05 3.94
CA VAL A 10 -2.49 3.75 4.37
C VAL A 10 -3.98 3.60 4.05
N ARG A 11 -4.77 4.65 4.30
CA ARG A 11 -6.19 4.66 3.90
C ARG A 11 -6.35 4.49 2.38
N MET A 12 -5.62 5.28 1.60
CA MET A 12 -5.72 5.27 0.14
C MET A 12 -5.30 3.93 -0.48
N ILE A 13 -4.18 3.34 -0.05
CA ILE A 13 -3.76 2.03 -0.60
C ILE A 13 -4.75 0.92 -0.24
N ASN A 14 -5.37 0.98 0.94
CA ASN A 14 -6.41 0.02 1.31
C ASN A 14 -7.69 0.20 0.49
N GLU A 15 -8.09 1.43 0.19
CA GLU A 15 -9.22 1.70 -0.71
C GLU A 15 -8.96 1.14 -2.11
N ILE A 16 -7.73 1.30 -2.63
CA ILE A 16 -7.31 0.67 -3.87
C ILE A 16 -7.37 -0.85 -3.73
N ALA A 17 -6.86 -1.43 -2.64
CA ALA A 17 -6.87 -2.86 -2.41
C ALA A 17 -8.29 -3.47 -2.39
N VAL A 18 -9.29 -2.73 -1.91
CA VAL A 18 -10.70 -3.15 -1.96
C VAL A 18 -11.16 -3.35 -3.41
N GLN A 19 -10.74 -2.51 -4.35
CA GLN A 19 -11.09 -2.67 -5.76
C GLN A 19 -10.55 -3.99 -6.34
N PHE A 20 -9.42 -4.47 -5.84
CA PHE A 20 -8.78 -5.72 -6.27
C PHE A 20 -9.11 -6.92 -5.38
N ALA A 21 -10.07 -6.81 -4.45
CA ALA A 21 -10.38 -7.88 -3.50
C ALA A 21 -10.92 -9.17 -4.14
N HIS A 22 -11.35 -9.11 -5.40
CA HIS A 22 -11.80 -10.27 -6.18
C HIS A 22 -10.65 -11.04 -6.86
N HIS A 23 -9.43 -10.51 -6.82
CA HIS A 23 -8.24 -11.17 -7.34
C HIS A 23 -7.47 -11.91 -6.23
N PRO A 24 -6.71 -12.96 -6.59
CA PRO A 24 -5.71 -13.54 -5.69
C PRO A 24 -4.73 -12.46 -5.18
N ILE A 25 -4.29 -12.57 -3.92
CA ILE A 25 -3.44 -11.56 -3.27
C ILE A 25 -2.20 -11.20 -4.09
N GLN A 26 -1.56 -12.16 -4.76
CA GLN A 26 -0.37 -11.90 -5.57
C GLN A 26 -0.67 -11.05 -6.81
N GLU A 27 -1.79 -11.34 -7.50
CA GLU A 27 -2.24 -10.57 -8.66
C GLU A 27 -2.68 -9.17 -8.23
N ALA A 28 -3.49 -9.09 -7.17
CA ALA A 28 -3.92 -7.83 -6.58
C ALA A 28 -2.71 -6.97 -6.19
N ALA A 29 -1.72 -7.54 -5.48
CA ALA A 29 -0.52 -6.82 -5.08
C ALA A 29 0.29 -6.30 -6.28
N ALA A 30 0.43 -7.10 -7.34
CA ALA A 30 1.14 -6.69 -8.56
C ALA A 30 0.41 -5.54 -9.27
N ALA A 31 -0.91 -5.63 -9.39
CA ALA A 31 -1.75 -4.60 -9.99
C ALA A 31 -1.74 -3.31 -9.16
N ILE A 32 -1.90 -3.41 -7.83
CA ILE A 32 -1.79 -2.27 -6.91
C ILE A 32 -0.42 -1.63 -7.04
N ALA A 33 0.67 -2.39 -6.97
CA ALA A 33 2.02 -1.84 -7.10
C ALA A 33 2.23 -1.13 -8.45
N ALA A 34 1.67 -1.65 -9.55
CA ALA A 34 1.70 -0.98 -10.85
C ALA A 34 0.91 0.33 -10.85
N HIS A 35 -0.28 0.34 -10.25
CA HIS A 35 -1.11 1.53 -10.09
C HIS A 35 -0.39 2.59 -9.26
N LEU A 36 0.20 2.23 -8.12
CA LEU A 36 0.94 3.18 -7.28
C LEU A 36 2.11 3.80 -8.04
N ARG A 37 2.85 3.04 -8.85
CA ARG A 37 3.93 3.61 -9.68
C ARG A 37 3.43 4.61 -10.72
N ALA A 38 2.26 4.36 -11.29
CA ALA A 38 1.71 5.20 -12.34
C ALA A 38 1.07 6.49 -11.80
N PHE A 39 0.45 6.41 -10.62
CA PHE A 39 -0.42 7.49 -10.11
C PHE A 39 0.07 8.16 -8.83
N TRP A 40 0.93 7.52 -8.03
CA TRP A 40 1.47 8.13 -6.83
C TRP A 40 2.77 8.87 -7.09
N GLU A 41 2.92 10.01 -6.43
CA GLU A 41 4.16 10.75 -6.41
C GLU A 41 5.23 10.00 -5.58
N PRO A 42 6.53 10.15 -5.92
CA PRO A 42 7.62 9.47 -5.21
C PRO A 42 7.58 9.64 -3.68
N ARG A 43 7.19 10.84 -3.20
CA ARG A 43 7.04 11.14 -1.77
C ARG A 43 5.98 10.28 -1.07
N MET A 44 4.89 9.95 -1.75
CA MET A 44 3.82 9.13 -1.18
C MET A 44 4.26 7.67 -1.06
N THR A 45 4.93 7.17 -2.10
CA THR A 45 5.52 5.83 -2.10
C THR A 45 6.59 5.71 -1.02
N ALA A 46 7.45 6.72 -0.85
CA ALA A 46 8.42 6.76 0.25
C ALA A 46 7.76 6.73 1.63
N ALA A 47 6.67 7.49 1.84
CA ALA A 47 5.92 7.47 3.09
C ALA A 47 5.29 6.08 3.37
N LEU A 48 4.75 5.42 2.35
CA LEU A 48 4.22 4.06 2.48
C LEU A 48 5.33 3.06 2.87
N LEU A 49 6.49 3.15 2.23
CA LEU A 49 7.62 2.28 2.57
C LEU A 49 8.13 2.52 3.98
N ALA A 50 8.24 3.77 4.41
CA ALA A 50 8.58 4.12 5.80
C ALA A 50 7.55 3.58 6.80
N HIS A 51 6.26 3.58 6.45
CA HIS A 51 5.20 3.00 7.28
C HIS A 51 5.33 1.47 7.38
N VAL A 52 5.68 0.80 6.29
CA VAL A 52 5.99 -0.64 6.31
C VAL A 52 7.21 -0.93 7.18
N ASP A 53 8.26 -0.13 7.09
CA ASP A 53 9.45 -0.24 7.94
C ASP A 53 9.14 -0.01 9.43
N ALA A 54 8.12 0.80 9.74
CA ALA A 54 7.60 1.01 11.09
C ALA A 54 6.64 -0.10 11.58
N GLY A 55 6.44 -1.17 10.81
CA GLY A 55 5.61 -2.32 11.17
C GLY A 55 4.30 -2.43 10.40
N GLY A 56 4.01 -1.51 9.48
CA GLY A 56 2.91 -1.65 8.50
C GLY A 56 1.50 -1.65 9.09
N ALA A 57 1.31 -1.09 10.28
CA ALA A 57 0.04 -1.14 11.01
C ALA A 57 -1.13 -0.59 10.17
N GLY A 58 -2.21 -1.36 10.07
CA GLY A 58 -3.42 -0.96 9.34
C GLY A 58 -3.37 -1.17 7.83
N LEU A 59 -2.29 -1.73 7.25
CA LEU A 59 -2.29 -2.16 5.84
C LEU A 59 -3.04 -3.49 5.67
N SER A 60 -3.82 -3.58 4.59
CA SER A 60 -4.39 -4.86 4.15
C SER A 60 -3.29 -5.82 3.64
N PRO A 61 -3.52 -7.14 3.62
CA PRO A 61 -2.52 -8.10 3.11
C PRO A 61 -2.05 -7.81 1.68
N ALA A 62 -2.96 -7.38 0.80
CA ALA A 62 -2.63 -7.00 -0.58
C ALA A 62 -1.82 -5.69 -0.63
N ALA A 63 -2.14 -4.70 0.23
CA ALA A 63 -1.41 -3.45 0.32
C ALA A 63 0.02 -3.63 0.84
N ALA A 64 0.20 -4.45 1.90
CA ALA A 64 1.52 -4.79 2.42
C ALA A 64 2.37 -5.50 1.35
N ARG A 65 1.79 -6.48 0.64
CA ARG A 65 2.49 -7.18 -0.43
C ARG A 65 2.83 -6.26 -1.61
N ALA A 66 1.95 -5.31 -1.95
CA ALA A 66 2.22 -4.32 -2.99
C ALA A 66 3.40 -3.41 -2.61
N ALA A 67 3.50 -3.00 -1.34
CA ALA A 67 4.62 -2.20 -0.85
C ALA A 67 5.96 -2.95 -0.94
N GLU A 68 5.99 -4.25 -0.65
CA GLU A 68 7.18 -5.10 -0.85
C GLU A 68 7.60 -5.13 -2.33
N LEU A 69 6.64 -5.24 -3.25
CA LEU A 69 6.91 -5.20 -4.70
C LEU A 69 7.41 -3.84 -5.18
N LEU A 70 7.00 -2.75 -4.54
CA LEU A 70 7.53 -1.40 -4.81
C LEU A 70 8.97 -1.25 -4.33
N ARG A 71 9.35 -1.90 -3.23
CA ARG A 71 10.73 -1.89 -2.72
C ARG A 71 11.69 -2.69 -3.59
N ALA A 72 11.25 -3.84 -4.12
CA ALA A 72 12.08 -4.72 -4.94
C ALA A 72 12.47 -4.16 -6.32
N ARG A 73 11.86 -3.05 -6.77
CA ARG A 73 12.07 -2.44 -8.10
C ARG A 73 12.60 -1.01 -8.04
N GLN A 74 13.01 -0.55 -6.86
CA GLN A 74 13.72 0.72 -6.65
C GLN A 74 15.19 0.44 -6.37
#